data_AF-A0A940PTH9-F1
#
_entry.id   AF-A0A940PTH9-F1
#
_cell.length_a   1.000
_cell.length_b   1.000
_cell.length_c   1.000
_cell.angle_alpha   90.00
_cell.angle_beta   90.00
_cell.angle_gamma   90.00
#
_symmetry.space_group_name_H-M   'P 1'
#
loop_
_entity.id
_entity.type
_entity.pdbx_description
1 polymer ?
#
loop_
_entity_poly.entity_id
_entity_poly.type
_entity_poly.pdbx_seq_one_letter_code
_entity_poly.pdbx_strand_id
1 'polypeptide(L)'
;MSDRKILVKIASYRDPELVKTIDSALAAAEHPEHINFAIVNQVSDETRGQLDAFREDPRFRVTEIDAAESLDPRWAQRICDQMWSGQEFTLQLAAPTRFLPGWDRR
;
A
#
# COMPACT_ATOMS: atom_id res chain seq x y z
N MET A 1 -5.74 -20.22 -15.49
CA MET A 1 -4.65 -19.28 -15.12
C MET A 1 -5.00 -18.76 -13.74
N SER A 2 -4.07 -18.88 -12.79
CA SER A 2 -4.38 -18.76 -11.36
C SER A 2 -4.67 -17.30 -11.00
N ASP A 3 -5.83 -17.05 -10.36
CA ASP A 3 -6.31 -15.74 -9.89
C ASP A 3 -5.54 -15.25 -8.64
N ARG A 4 -4.20 -15.36 -8.68
CA ARG A 4 -3.34 -15.16 -7.50
C ARG A 4 -3.20 -13.68 -7.23
N LYS A 5 -3.99 -13.17 -6.28
CA LYS A 5 -3.91 -11.78 -5.85
C LYS A 5 -2.97 -11.63 -4.67
N ILE A 6 -2.18 -10.55 -4.70
CA ILE A 6 -1.29 -10.16 -3.60
C ILE A 6 -1.87 -8.90 -2.97
N LEU A 7 -2.02 -8.88 -1.64
CA LEU A 7 -2.31 -7.68 -0.88
C LEU A 7 -1.02 -7.07 -0.33
N VAL A 8 -0.62 -5.93 -0.87
CA VAL A 8 0.48 -5.13 -0.35
C VAL A 8 -0.06 -4.19 0.72
N LYS A 9 0.42 -4.37 1.95
CA LYS A 9 0.02 -3.60 3.13
C LYS A 9 1.06 -2.54 3.43
N ILE A 10 0.64 -1.28 3.51
CA ILE A 10 1.53 -0.13 3.75
C ILE A 10 0.96 0.73 4.87
N ALA A 11 1.63 0.74 6.01
CA ALA A 11 1.40 1.71 7.07
C ALA A 11 2.42 2.83 6.91
N SER A 12 2.01 3.95 6.32
CA SER A 12 2.86 5.09 5.99
C SER A 12 2.69 6.21 7.01
N TYR A 13 3.79 6.84 7.44
CA TYR A 13 3.77 7.94 8.41
C TYR A 13 4.52 9.15 7.87
N ARG A 14 3.78 10.15 7.41
CA ARG A 14 4.29 11.41 6.83
C ARG A 14 5.36 11.18 5.76
N ASP A 15 5.16 10.17 4.92
CA ASP A 15 6.13 9.76 3.90
C ASP A 15 5.80 10.40 2.54
N PRO A 16 6.64 11.32 2.02
CA PRO A 16 6.48 11.89 0.68
C PRO A 16 6.91 10.92 -0.44
N GLU A 17 7.58 9.81 -0.12
CA GLU A 17 8.05 8.81 -1.08
C GLU A 17 7.04 7.65 -1.27
N LEU A 18 5.86 7.74 -0.66
CA LEU A 18 4.84 6.69 -0.71
C LEU A 18 4.39 6.40 -2.15
N VAL A 19 4.12 7.45 -2.94
CA VAL A 19 3.74 7.31 -4.36
C VAL A 19 4.83 6.59 -5.14
N LYS A 20 6.10 6.95 -4.94
CA LYS A 20 7.24 6.29 -5.60
C LYS A 20 7.40 4.83 -5.19
N THR A 21 7.00 4.47 -3.96
CA THR A 21 6.97 3.08 -3.50
C THR A 21 5.89 2.29 -4.23
N ILE A 22 4.70 2.86 -4.41
CA ILE A 22 3.59 2.27 -5.17
C ILE A 22 3.99 2.11 -6.64
N ASP A 23 4.53 3.17 -7.26
CA ASP A 23 4.99 3.15 -8.65
C ASP A 23 6.09 2.11 -8.85
N SER A 24 7.04 2.00 -7.92
CA SER A 24 8.08 0.98 -7.97
C SER A 24 7.51 -0.43 -7.87
N ALA A 25 6.51 -0.66 -7.01
CA ALA A 25 5.86 -1.97 -6.87
C ALA A 25 5.15 -2.37 -8.16
N LEU A 26 4.41 -1.44 -8.77
CA LEU A 26 3.66 -1.68 -10.01
C LEU A 26 4.58 -1.84 -11.22
N ALA A 27 5.55 -0.95 -11.39
CA ALA A 27 6.45 -0.96 -12.56
C ALA A 27 7.41 -2.15 -12.56
N ALA A 28 7.77 -2.66 -11.39
CA ALA A 28 8.64 -3.82 -11.25
C ALA A 28 7.88 -5.16 -11.21
N ALA A 29 6.55 -5.16 -11.25
CA ALA A 29 5.77 -6.39 -11.24
C ALA A 29 5.63 -7.00 -12.64
N GLU A 30 5.61 -8.33 -12.72
CA GLU A 30 5.26 -9.07 -13.93
C GLU A 30 3.74 -9.02 -14.18
N HIS A 31 2.94 -9.07 -13.10
CA HIS A 31 1.48 -9.06 -13.13
C HIS A 31 0.89 -7.95 -12.24
N PRO A 32 1.04 -6.67 -12.59
CA PRO A 32 0.56 -5.54 -11.79
C PRO A 32 -0.96 -5.53 -11.56
N GLU A 33 -1.74 -6.17 -12.42
CA GLU A 33 -3.19 -6.35 -12.29
C GLU A 33 -3.60 -7.24 -11.10
N HIS A 34 -2.69 -8.08 -10.60
CA HIS A 34 -2.92 -8.95 -9.45
C HIS A 34 -2.63 -8.27 -8.10
N ILE A 35 -2.00 -7.10 -8.12
CA ILE A 35 -1.58 -6.39 -6.93
C ILE A 35 -2.73 -5.53 -6.42
N ASN A 36 -3.06 -5.72 -5.14
CA ASN A 36 -4.02 -4.91 -4.40
C ASN A 36 -3.25 -4.20 -3.28
N PHE A 37 -3.66 -2.98 -2.94
CA PHE A 37 -3.04 -2.18 -1.90
C PHE A 37 -4.01 -1.94 -0.75
N ALA A 38 -3.53 -2.17 0.47
CA ALA A 38 -4.15 -1.72 1.71
C ALA A 38 -3.22 -0.68 2.34
N ILE A 39 -3.63 0.57 2.31
CA ILE A 39 -2.77 1.70 2.70
C ILE A 39 -3.43 2.45 3.85
N VAL A 40 -2.69 2.59 4.94
CA VAL A 40 -3.00 3.57 5.99
C VAL A 40 -1.96 4.68 5.87
N ASN A 41 -2.40 5.84 5.40
CA ASN A 41 -1.58 7.01 5.20
C ASN A 41 -1.80 7.98 6.37
N GLN A 42 -0.85 8.00 7.31
CA GLN A 42 -0.86 8.93 8.45
C GLN A 42 -0.25 10.25 7.97
N VAL A 43 -1.11 11.19 7.56
CA VAL A 43 -0.76 12.38 6.77
C VAL A 43 -0.34 13.57 7.61
N SER A 44 0.56 14.38 7.07
CA SER A 44 0.76 15.79 7.45
C SER A 44 0.20 16.70 6.37
N ASP A 45 0.29 18.02 6.55
CA ASP A 45 -0.08 19.00 5.52
C ASP A 45 0.67 18.79 4.19
N GLU A 46 1.90 18.28 4.23
CA GLU A 46 2.74 18.03 3.05
C GLU A 46 2.32 16.76 2.28
N THR A 47 1.81 15.74 2.98
CA THR A 47 1.52 14.42 2.39
C THR A 47 0.04 14.16 2.19
N ARG A 48 -0.84 15.08 2.61
CA ARG A 48 -2.28 14.99 2.42
C ARG A 48 -2.62 15.05 0.94
N GLY A 49 -3.51 14.15 0.49
CA GLY A 49 -3.97 14.13 -0.90
C GLY A 49 -2.98 13.52 -1.90
N GLN A 50 -1.78 13.10 -1.48
CA GLN A 50 -0.79 12.51 -2.40
C GLN A 50 -1.27 11.22 -3.08
N LEU A 51 -2.30 10.56 -2.53
CA LEU A 51 -2.90 9.34 -3.06
C LEU A 51 -4.22 9.57 -3.82
N ASP A 52 -4.61 10.83 -4.06
CA ASP A 52 -5.90 11.14 -4.70
C ASP A 52 -6.04 10.52 -6.08
N ALA A 53 -4.94 10.39 -6.83
CA ALA A 53 -4.90 9.74 -8.13
C ALA A 53 -5.31 8.25 -8.12
N PHE A 54 -5.25 7.59 -6.96
CA PHE A 54 -5.57 6.17 -6.81
C PHE A 54 -6.96 5.91 -6.22
N ARG A 55 -7.72 6.94 -5.83
CA ARG A 55 -9.01 6.78 -5.13
C ARG A 55 -10.07 6.02 -5.94
N GLU A 56 -10.05 6.19 -7.26
CA GLU A 56 -11.01 5.55 -8.18
C GLU A 56 -10.55 4.15 -8.64
N ASP A 57 -9.33 3.72 -8.30
CA ASP A 57 -8.83 2.40 -8.67
C ASP A 57 -9.25 1.35 -7.62
N PRO A 58 -10.06 0.34 -7.99
CA PRO A 58 -10.58 -0.65 -7.05
C PRO A 58 -9.50 -1.54 -6.42
N ARG A 59 -8.27 -1.54 -6.94
CA ARG A 59 -7.12 -2.22 -6.34
C ARG A 59 -6.63 -1.52 -5.08
N PHE A 60 -6.99 -0.26 -4.86
CA PHE A 60 -6.51 0.57 -3.75
C PHE A 60 -7.59 0.74 -2.68
N ARG A 61 -7.27 0.30 -1.47
CA ARG A 61 -8.03 0.61 -0.25
C ARG A 61 -7.17 1.54 0.59
N VAL A 62 -7.60 2.79 0.72
CA VAL A 62 -6.82 3.84 1.40
C VAL A 62 -7.61 4.38 2.59
N THR A 63 -6.96 4.47 3.73
CA THR A 63 -7.44 5.20 4.90
C THR A 63 -6.43 6.30 5.22
N GLU A 64 -6.89 7.54 5.19
CA GLU A 64 -6.09 8.69 5.61
C GLU A 64 -6.43 9.06 7.06
N ILE A 65 -5.40 9.29 7.87
CA ILE A 65 -5.51 9.62 9.29
C ILE A 65 -4.56 10.79 9.54
N ASP A 66 -4.95 11.76 10.35
CA ASP A 66 -4.00 12.80 10.73
C ASP A 66 -2.84 12.18 11.53
N ALA A 67 -1.60 12.51 11.19
CA ALA A 67 -0.43 12.00 11.89
C ALA A 67 -0.41 12.37 13.39
N ALA A 68 -1.13 13.42 13.80
CA ALA A 68 -1.32 13.78 15.20
C ALA A 68 -2.29 12.85 15.96
N GLU A 69 -3.21 12.19 15.25
CA GLU A 69 -4.18 11.23 15.81
C GLU A 69 -3.68 9.77 15.75
N SER A 70 -2.56 9.57 15.05
CA SER A 70 -1.89 8.27 14.94
C SER A 70 -1.42 7.77 16.31
N LEU A 71 -1.63 6.48 16.56
CA LEU A 71 -1.11 5.80 17.75
C LEU A 71 0.32 5.29 17.48
N ASP A 72 0.44 4.02 17.08
CA ASP A 72 1.71 3.35 16.84
C ASP A 72 1.70 2.59 15.49
N PRO A 73 2.87 2.20 14.97
CA PRO A 73 2.95 1.50 13.67
C PRO A 73 2.14 0.20 13.60
N ARG A 74 2.01 -0.56 14.70
CA ARG A 74 1.24 -1.81 14.73
C ARG A 74 -0.26 -1.53 14.66
N TRP A 75 -0.71 -0.43 15.27
CA TRP A 75 -2.09 0.01 15.15
C TRP A 75 -2.47 0.28 13.68
N ALA A 76 -1.62 1.02 12.94
CA ALA A 76 -1.84 1.27 11.51
C ALA A 76 -1.78 -0.02 10.67
N GLN A 77 -0.83 -0.91 10.96
CA GLN A 77 -0.75 -2.23 10.30
C GLN A 77 -2.02 -3.07 10.53
N ARG A 78 -2.57 -3.06 11.74
CA ARG A 78 -3.82 -3.76 12.05
C ARG A 78 -5.01 -3.22 11.25
N ILE A 79 -5.03 -1.92 10.95
CA ILE A 79 -6.06 -1.35 10.07
C ILE A 79 -5.86 -1.84 8.63
N CYS A 80 -4.62 -1.93 8.12
CA CYS A 80 -4.35 -2.55 6.82
C CYS A 80 -4.84 -4.01 6.76
N ASP A 81 -4.65 -4.78 7.84
CA ASP A 81 -5.10 -6.18 7.92
C ASP A 81 -6.63 -6.31 7.76
N GLN A 82 -7.39 -5.34 8.26
CA GLN A 82 -8.85 -5.30 8.12
C GLN A 82 -9.32 -5.05 6.68
N MET A 83 -8.44 -4.55 5.80
CA MET A 83 -8.74 -4.33 4.39
C MET A 83 -8.53 -5.57 3.51
N TRP A 84 -8.07 -6.68 4.10
CA TRP A 84 -7.93 -7.95 3.40
C TRP A 84 -9.29 -8.50 2.98
N SER A 85 -9.39 -8.93 1.72
CA SER A 85 -10.66 -9.33 1.10
C SER A 85 -10.52 -10.65 0.32
N GLY A 86 -9.74 -11.60 0.83
CA GLY A 86 -9.55 -12.90 0.18
C GLY A 86 -8.34 -13.03 -0.74
N GLN A 87 -7.40 -12.07 -0.73
CA GLN A 87 -6.14 -12.21 -1.50
C GLN A 87 -5.33 -13.41 -1.00
N GLU A 88 -4.74 -14.17 -1.91
CA GLU A 88 -4.00 -15.41 -1.61
C GLU A 88 -2.71 -15.13 -0.84
N PHE A 89 -2.03 -14.04 -1.18
CA PHE A 89 -0.79 -13.61 -0.53
C PHE A 89 -0.94 -12.24 0.10
N THR A 90 -0.16 -12.00 1.16
CA THR A 90 -0.01 -10.67 1.74
C THR A 90 1.47 -10.33 1.85
N LEU A 91 1.81 -9.07 1.58
CA LEU A 91 3.14 -8.52 1.73
C LEU A 91 3.05 -7.29 2.62
N GLN A 92 3.68 -7.32 3.79
CA GLN A 92 3.78 -6.16 4.66
C GLN A 92 5.05 -5.39 4.33
N LEU A 93 4.90 -4.12 3.94
CA LEU A 93 6.04 -3.23 3.73
C LEU A 93 6.38 -2.45 5.00
N ALA A 94 7.68 -2.17 5.15
CA ALA A 94 8.19 -1.10 6.00
C ALA A 94 8.32 0.20 5.16
N ALA A 95 8.90 1.25 5.74
CA ALA A 95 9.16 2.58 5.14
C ALA A 95 9.79 2.53 3.71
N PRO A 96 10.03 3.67 3.02
CA PRO A 96 10.13 3.73 1.55
C PRO A 96 10.91 2.58 0.92
N THR A 97 10.23 1.81 0.06
CA THR A 97 10.77 0.59 -0.52
C THR A 97 10.88 0.74 -2.04
N ARG A 98 11.85 0.05 -2.64
CA ARG A 98 11.97 -0.12 -4.10
C ARG A 98 12.04 -1.61 -4.40
N PHE A 99 11.31 -2.02 -5.42
CA PHE A 99 11.13 -3.41 -5.79
C PHE A 99 12.10 -3.81 -6.91
N LEU A 100 12.55 -5.06 -6.87
CA LEU A 100 13.32 -5.66 -7.96
C LEU A 100 12.38 -6.16 -9.07
N PRO A 101 12.84 -6.24 -10.33
CA PRO A 101 12.02 -6.73 -11.45
C PRO A 101 11.47 -8.14 -11.24
N GLY A 102 10.17 -8.31 -11.47
CA GLY A 102 9.41 -9.53 -11.33
C GLY A 102 9.33 -10.05 -9.89
N TRP A 103 9.22 -9.16 -8.90
CA TRP A 103 9.18 -9.50 -7.47
C TRP A 103 7.96 -10.33 -7.06
N ASP A 104 6.88 -10.25 -7.84
CA ASP A 104 5.63 -10.97 -7.66
C ASP A 104 5.67 -12.39 -8.25
N ARG A 105 6.78 -12.76 -8.91
CA ARG A 105 7.00 -14.11 -9.42
C ARG A 105 7.29 -15.09 -8.28
N ARG A 106 6.78 -16.31 -8.47
CA ARG A 106 7.09 -17.49 -7.67
C ARG A 106 8.11 -18.35 -8.38
#